data_AF-A0A1I6T5A7-F1
#
_entry.id   AF-A0A1I6T5A7-F1
#
_cell.length_a   1.000
_cell.length_b   1.000
_cell.length_c   1.000
_cell.angle_alpha   90.00
_cell.angle_beta   90.00
_cell.angle_gamma   90.00
#
_symmetry.space_group_name_H-M   'P 1'
#
loop_
_entity.id
_entity.type
_entity.pdbx_description
1 polymer ?
#
loop_
_entity_poly.entity_id
_entity_poly.type
_entity_poly.pdbx_seq_one_letter_code
_entity_poly.pdbx_strand_id
1 'polypeptide(L)'
;MNTMYERLLRSTEDLLYRVRIYDRNLTRSEEITQLDEAYGLMSTALLRSQGSDDHSMEFFASRLQQVRLRLITMMEDLLHPA
;
A
#
# COMPACT_ATOMS: atom_id res chain seq x y z
N MET A 1 2.15 -1.82 18.88
CA MET A 1 1.38 -1.47 17.67
C MET A 1 0.12 -2.33 17.60
N ASN A 2 -1.03 -1.77 17.21
CA ASN A 2 -2.24 -2.58 16.98
C ASN A 2 -1.94 -3.61 15.87
N THR A 3 -2.14 -4.90 16.17
CA THR A 3 -1.78 -6.02 15.28
C THR A 3 -2.50 -5.97 13.94
N MET A 4 -3.65 -5.29 13.87
CA MET A 4 -4.38 -5.05 12.62
C MET A 4 -3.60 -4.14 11.66
N TYR A 5 -3.08 -3.01 12.15
CA TYR A 5 -2.35 -2.05 11.31
C TYR A 5 -0.99 -2.58 10.86
N GLU A 6 -0.29 -3.34 11.70
CA GLU A 6 0.93 -4.05 11.27
C GLU A 6 0.67 -5.02 10.13
N ARG A 7 -0.41 -5.82 10.23
CA ARG A 7 -0.79 -6.75 9.16
C ARG A 7 -1.13 -6.01 7.88
N LEU A 8 -1.87 -4.90 7.98
CA LEU A 8 -2.20 -4.07 6.82
C LEU A 8 -0.92 -3.57 6.15
N LEU A 9 0.00 -2.97 6.91
CA LEU A 9 1.28 -2.45 6.40
C LEU A 9 2.12 -3.51 5.71
N ARG A 10 2.34 -4.65 6.38
CA ARG A 10 3.14 -5.75 5.82
C ARG A 10 2.50 -6.34 4.56
N SER A 11 1.19 -6.52 4.56
CA SER A 11 0.48 -7.08 3.40
C SER A 11 0.49 -6.13 2.19
N THR A 12 0.41 -4.82 2.43
CA THR A 12 0.50 -3.81 1.36
C THR A 12 1.91 -3.72 0.81
N GLU A 13 2.94 -3.81 1.66
CA GLU A 13 4.35 -3.83 1.25
C GLU A 13 4.68 -5.04 0.36
N ASP A 14 4.26 -6.24 0.78
CA ASP A 14 4.43 -7.47 -0.01
C ASP A 14 3.73 -7.34 -1.37
N LEU A 15 2.55 -6.72 -1.42
CA LEU A 15 1.83 -6.51 -2.66
C LEU A 15 2.53 -5.49 -3.58
N LEU A 16 3.05 -4.38 -3.05
CA LEU A 16 3.89 -3.43 -3.79
C LEU A 16 5.09 -4.14 -4.43
N TYR A 17 5.77 -4.96 -3.65
CA TYR A 17 6.91 -5.74 -4.12
C TYR A 17 6.53 -6.69 -5.26
N ARG A 18 5.41 -7.41 -5.13
CA ARG A 18 4.93 -8.29 -6.21
C ARG A 18 4.58 -7.50 -7.47
N VAL A 19 3.78 -6.44 -7.36
CA VAL A 19 3.38 -5.62 -8.51
C VAL A 19 4.61 -5.12 -9.28
N ARG A 20 5.66 -4.65 -8.58
CA ARG A 20 6.94 -4.26 -9.19
C ARG A 20 7.60 -5.37 -10.00
N ILE A 21 7.57 -6.61 -9.50
CA ILE A 21 8.16 -7.77 -10.20
C ILE A 21 7.33 -8.16 -11.43
N TYR A 22 6.00 -8.04 -11.33
CA TYR A 22 5.09 -8.42 -12.40
C TYR A 22 5.01 -7.37 -13.53
N ASP A 23 5.25 -6.08 -13.25
CA ASP A 23 5.35 -5.02 -14.27
C ASP A 23 6.69 -5.07 -15.04
N ARG A 24 6.97 -6.19 -15.71
CA ARG A 24 8.23 -6.45 -16.41
C ARG A 24 8.56 -5.44 -17.50
N ASN A 25 7.52 -4.88 -18.11
CA ASN A 25 7.64 -3.92 -19.21
C ASN A 25 7.62 -2.47 -18.72
N LEU A 26 7.60 -2.24 -17.40
CA LEU A 26 7.58 -0.91 -16.76
C LEU A 26 6.41 -0.04 -17.22
N THR A 27 5.32 -0.67 -17.65
CA THR A 27 4.13 0.01 -18.21
C THR A 27 3.35 0.76 -17.15
N ARG A 28 3.52 0.39 -15.89
CA ARG A 28 2.87 1.00 -14.71
C ARG A 28 3.88 1.63 -13.77
N SER A 29 5.15 1.77 -14.16
CA SER A 29 6.24 2.19 -13.28
C SER A 29 6.00 3.53 -12.58
N GLU A 30 5.42 4.51 -13.28
CA GLU A 30 5.09 5.82 -12.69
C GLU A 30 4.03 5.68 -11.59
N GLU A 31 2.95 4.95 -11.88
CA GLU A 31 1.88 4.71 -10.93
C GLU A 31 2.35 3.89 -9.73
N ILE A 32 3.19 2.88 -9.94
CA ILE A 32 3.81 2.09 -8.87
C ILE A 32 4.67 2.97 -7.96
N THR A 33 5.40 3.93 -8.54
CA THR A 33 6.22 4.88 -7.77
C THR A 33 5.34 5.77 -6.89
N GLN A 34 4.25 6.32 -7.44
CA GLN A 34 3.29 7.13 -6.68
C GLN A 34 2.64 6.34 -5.53
N LEU A 35 2.30 5.07 -5.77
CA LEU A 35 1.73 4.19 -4.74
C LEU A 35 2.73 3.85 -3.64
N ASP A 36 4.01 3.69 -3.98
CA ASP A 36 5.08 3.46 -3.00
C ASP A 36 5.35 4.69 -2.14
N GLU A 37 5.36 5.89 -2.74
CA GLU A 37 5.48 7.15 -1.99
C GLU A 37 4.29 7.32 -1.04
N ALA A 38 3.07 7.08 -1.52
CA ALA A 38 1.87 7.12 -0.68
C ALA A 38 1.95 6.10 0.47
N TYR A 39 2.42 4.88 0.21
CA TYR A 39 2.66 3.87 1.23
C TYR A 39 3.70 4.34 2.26
N GLY A 40 4.82 4.92 1.82
CA GLY A 40 5.87 5.47 2.68
C GLY A 40 5.36 6.56 3.64
N LEU A 41 4.53 7.46 3.12
CA LEU A 41 3.89 8.50 3.93
C LEU A 41 2.93 7.92 4.98
N MET A 42 2.06 6.99 4.58
CA MET A 42 1.07 6.39 5.50
C MET A 42 1.72 5.48 6.54
N SER A 43 2.74 4.69 6.15
CA SER A 43 3.48 3.83 7.06
C SER A 43 4.21 4.65 8.13
N THR A 44 4.90 5.72 7.71
CA THR A 44 5.57 6.64 8.64
C THR A 44 4.56 7.30 9.58
N ALA A 45 3.41 7.76 9.07
CA ALA A 45 2.37 8.38 9.88
C ALA A 45 1.77 7.40 10.91
N LEU A 46 1.39 6.18 10.48
CA LEU A 46 0.86 5.15 11.38
C LEU A 46 1.88 4.73 12.45
N LEU A 47 3.16 4.63 12.10
CA LEU A 47 4.22 4.30 13.05
C LEU A 47 4.44 5.42 14.08
N ARG A 48 4.36 6.69 13.66
CA ARG A 48 4.50 7.85 14.56
C ARG A 48 3.27 8.09 15.41
N SER A 49 2.09 7.72 14.94
CA SER A 49 0.82 7.81 15.66
C SER A 49 0.61 6.66 16.66
N GLN A 50 1.61 5.80 16.88
CA GLN A 50 1.55 4.78 17.93
C GLN A 50 1.46 5.44 19.32
N GLY A 51 0.25 5.47 19.88
CA GLY A 51 -0.05 6.09 21.17
C GLY A 51 -0.77 7.44 21.09
N SER A 52 -1.13 7.91 19.89
CA SER A 52 -1.97 9.10 19.67
C SER A 52 -3.43 8.75 19.37
N ASP A 53 -4.28 9.76 19.18
CA ASP A 53 -5.72 9.68 18.87
C ASP A 53 -6.08 8.65 17.78
N ASP A 54 -7.10 7.84 18.05
CA ASP A 54 -7.58 6.70 17.25
C ASP A 54 -8.09 7.18 15.87
N HIS A 55 -8.69 8.37 15.80
CA HIS A 55 -9.21 8.95 14.56
C HIS A 55 -8.13 9.17 13.50
N SER A 56 -6.94 9.60 13.94
CA SER A 56 -5.80 9.80 13.02
C SER A 56 -5.31 8.45 12.49
N MET A 57 -5.28 7.42 13.34
CA MET A 57 -4.88 6.07 12.92
C MET A 57 -5.87 5.48 11.91
N GLU A 58 -7.17 5.61 12.16
CA GLU A 58 -8.22 5.16 11.23
C GLU A 58 -8.13 5.88 9.88
N PHE A 59 -7.91 7.20 9.89
CA PHE A 59 -7.72 7.97 8.67
C PHE A 59 -6.56 7.43 7.82
N PHE A 60 -5.37 7.26 8.41
CA PHE A 60 -4.22 6.72 7.67
C PHE A 60 -4.42 5.27 7.24
N ALA A 61 -5.09 4.45 8.05
CA ALA A 61 -5.44 3.09 7.69
C ALA A 61 -6.39 3.04 6.48
N SER A 62 -7.40 3.91 6.42
CA SER A 62 -8.32 3.99 5.28
C SER A 62 -7.60 4.38 3.98
N ARG A 63 -6.63 5.31 4.05
CA ARG A 63 -5.80 5.70 2.91
C ARG A 63 -4.89 4.56 2.46
N LEU A 64 -4.31 3.82 3.41
CA LEU A 64 -3.50 2.64 3.11
C LEU A 64 -4.35 1.51 2.47
N GLN A 65 -5.61 1.36 2.86
CA GLN A 65 -6.54 0.42 2.21
C GLN A 65 -6.82 0.82 0.76
N GLN A 66 -6.94 2.12 0.45
CA GLN A 66 -7.11 2.59 -0.94
C GLN A 66 -5.88 2.25 -1.80
N VAL A 67 -4.67 2.47 -1.28
CA VAL A 67 -3.42 2.06 -1.94
C VAL A 67 -3.43 0.55 -2.20
N ARG A 68 -3.77 -0.24 -1.18
CA ARG A 68 -3.85 -1.70 -1.29
C ARG A 68 -4.85 -2.14 -2.35
N LEU A 69 -6.03 -1.55 -2.40
CA LEU A 69 -7.04 -1.87 -3.42
C LEU A 69 -6.50 -1.61 -4.83
N ARG A 70 -5.85 -0.46 -5.04
CA ARG A 70 -5.29 -0.13 -6.35
C ARG A 70 -4.21 -1.11 -6.79
N LEU A 71 -3.37 -1.54 -5.85
CA LEU A 71 -2.34 -2.55 -6.10
C LEU A 71 -2.93 -3.93 -6.42
N ILE A 72 -4.05 -4.31 -5.80
CA ILE A 72 -4.74 -5.56 -6.12
C ILE A 72 -5.23 -5.52 -7.57
N THR A 73 -5.95 -4.46 -7.95
CA THR A 73 -6.43 -4.29 -9.32
C THR A 73 -5.28 -4.28 -10.32
N MET A 74 -4.18 -3.59 -10.01
CA MET A 74 -3.00 -3.58 -10.87
C MET A 74 -2.38 -4.98 -11.01
N MET A 75 -2.32 -5.75 -9.93
CA MET A 75 -1.83 -7.12 -9.95
C MET A 75 -2.74 -8.02 -10.80
N GLU A 76 -4.06 -7.87 -10.70
CA GLU A 76 -5.03 -8.59 -11.53
C GLU A 76 -4.82 -8.28 -13.01
N ASP A 77 -4.67 -7.00 -13.37
CA ASP A 77 -4.39 -6.56 -14.74
C ASP A 77 -3.06 -7.15 -15.28
N LEU A 78 -2.03 -7.23 -14.44
CA LEU A 78 -0.72 -7.79 -14.81
C LEU A 78 -0.73 -9.31 -14.96
N LEU A 79 -1.56 -10.01 -14.18
CA LEU A 79 -1.69 -11.47 -14.23
C LEU A 79 -2.64 -11.94 -15.35
N HIS A 80 -3.62 -11.11 -15.70
CA HIS A 80 -4.64 -11.40 -16.70
C HIS A 80 -4.73 -10.26 -17.73
N PRO A 81 -3.68 -10.06 -18.55
CA PRO A 81 -3.77 -9.12 -19.66
C PRO A 81 -4.87 -9.58 -20.62
N ALA A 82 -5.83 -8.70 -20.88
CA ALA A 82 -6.98 -8.94 -21.76
C ALA A 82 -6.56 -9.27 -23.20
#